data_AF-A0A1W9VBH9-F1
#
_entry.id   AF-A0A1W9VBH9-F1
#
_cell.length_a   1.000
_cell.length_b   1.000
_cell.length_c   1.000
_cell.angle_alpha   90.00
_cell.angle_beta   90.00
_cell.angle_gamma   90.00
#
_symmetry.space_group_name_H-M   'P 1'
#
loop_
_entity.id
_entity.type
_entity.pdbx_description
1 polymer ?
#
loop_
_entity_poly.entity_id
_entity_poly.type
_entity_poly.pdbx_seq_one_letter_code
_entity_poly.pdbx_strand_id
1 'polypeptide(L)'
;MSIAAIDIVFISLILIASLRGAFIGMIAELISIAALFISLLLAAVFYPDGAEWINSHSSSLENFACIIAFAGIFLVSYILFKLLQKGVVHMIDESRFESVDKLLGFFFGILEGLLLCFLIVYILNFQTFFDISKILKGSELVPYIERFLPSLDTATHNMEELLPSLDKSSKKVLKQLNN
;
A
#
# COMPACT_ATOMS: atom_id res chain seq x y z
N MET A 1 14.38 -27.24 5.54
CA MET A 1 13.58 -26.04 5.22
C MET A 1 13.78 -25.09 6.38
N SER A 2 14.56 -24.02 6.19
CA SER A 2 14.80 -23.02 7.22
C SER A 2 13.80 -21.90 6.98
N ILE A 3 12.81 -21.74 7.87
CA ILE A 3 11.88 -20.60 7.77
C ILE A 3 12.72 -19.32 7.87
N ALA A 4 12.60 -18.41 6.92
CA ALA A 4 13.31 -17.14 7.01
C ALA A 4 12.61 -16.25 8.04
N ALA A 5 13.37 -15.40 8.74
CA ALA A 5 12.78 -14.46 9.72
C ALA A 5 11.69 -13.57 9.09
N ILE A 6 11.85 -13.23 7.79
CA ILE A 6 10.88 -12.44 7.03
C ILE A 6 9.57 -13.19 6.76
N ASP A 7 9.61 -14.52 6.60
CA ASP A 7 8.40 -15.33 6.42
C ASP A 7 7.55 -15.30 7.68
N ILE A 8 8.18 -15.34 8.87
CA ILE A 8 7.48 -15.23 10.15
C ILE A 8 6.75 -13.88 10.26
N VAL A 9 7.39 -12.79 9.81
CA VAL A 9 6.78 -11.45 9.78
C VAL A 9 5.59 -11.42 8.83
N PHE A 10 5.72 -11.96 7.62
CA PHE A 10 4.63 -11.97 6.64
C PHE A 10 3.46 -12.84 7.08
N ILE A 11 3.73 -14.04 7.59
CA ILE A 11 2.68 -14.91 8.13
C ILE A 11 1.97 -14.22 9.29
N SER A 12 2.72 -13.55 10.17
CA SER A 12 2.14 -12.81 11.30
C SER A 12 1.28 -11.63 10.82
N LEU A 13 1.73 -10.86 9.83
CA LEU A 13 0.95 -9.76 9.23
C LEU A 13 -0.35 -10.27 8.61
N ILE A 14 -0.28 -11.31 7.78
CA ILE A 14 -1.45 -11.92 7.14
C ILE A 14 -2.40 -12.49 8.19
N LEU A 15 -1.88 -13.18 9.20
CA LEU A 15 -2.69 -13.75 10.26
C LEU A 15 -3.40 -12.65 11.05
N ILE A 16 -2.69 -11.61 11.48
CA ILE A 16 -3.29 -10.48 12.21
C ILE A 16 -4.34 -9.78 11.36
N ALA A 17 -4.06 -9.51 10.09
CA ALA A 17 -5.00 -8.86 9.17
C ALA A 17 -6.25 -9.73 8.95
N SER A 18 -6.08 -11.03 8.70
CA SER A 18 -7.20 -11.96 8.51
C SER A 18 -8.09 -12.10 9.76
N LEU A 19 -7.49 -12.24 10.95
CA LEU A 19 -8.25 -12.29 12.21
C LEU A 19 -8.98 -10.97 12.45
N ARG A 20 -8.31 -9.84 12.22
CA ARG A 20 -8.94 -8.52 12.32
C ARG A 20 -10.13 -8.40 11.36
N GLY A 21 -9.97 -8.79 10.10
CA GLY A 21 -11.05 -8.81 9.11
C GLY A 21 -12.22 -9.69 9.54
N ALA A 22 -11.94 -10.84 10.16
CA ALA A 22 -12.98 -11.72 10.72
C ALA A 22 -13.78 -11.06 11.86
N PHE A 23 -13.18 -10.15 12.62
CA PHE A 23 -13.87 -9.45 13.71
C PHE A 23 -14.62 -8.21 13.26
N ILE A 24 -14.10 -7.47 12.27
CA ILE A 24 -14.69 -6.18 11.84
C ILE A 24 -15.70 -6.37 10.70
N GLY A 25 -15.53 -7.38 9.85
CA GLY A 25 -16.46 -7.70 8.76
C GLY A 25 -15.98 -7.28 7.37
N MET A 26 -16.74 -7.67 6.34
CA MET A 26 -16.37 -7.55 4.92
C MET A 26 -16.24 -6.10 4.47
N ILE A 27 -17.25 -5.28 4.78
CA ILE A 27 -17.34 -3.90 4.28
C ILE A 27 -16.17 -3.07 4.81
N ALA A 28 -15.84 -3.27 6.08
CA ALA A 28 -14.70 -2.63 6.71
C ALA A 28 -13.40 -2.98 5.97
N GLU A 29 -13.19 -4.25 5.66
CA GLU A 29 -11.96 -4.69 5.02
C GLU A 29 -11.86 -4.24 3.56
N LEU A 30 -12.99 -4.17 2.84
CA LEU A 30 -13.03 -3.59 1.51
C LEU A 30 -12.63 -2.10 1.52
N ILE A 31 -13.13 -1.32 2.47
CA ILE A 31 -12.74 0.08 2.66
C ILE A 31 -11.26 0.17 3.07
N SER A 32 -10.76 -0.78 3.86
CA SER A 32 -9.35 -0.84 4.26
C SER A 32 -8.41 -1.07 3.08
N ILE A 33 -8.77 -1.97 2.17
CA ILE A 33 -8.03 -2.19 0.92
C ILE A 33 -8.07 -0.92 0.06
N ALA A 34 -9.23 -0.27 -0.07
CA ALA A 34 -9.33 1.00 -0.79
C ALA A 34 -8.45 2.10 -0.15
N ALA A 35 -8.43 2.19 1.18
CA ALA A 35 -7.56 3.07 1.94
C ALA A 35 -6.09 2.80 1.65
N LEU A 36 -5.67 1.54 1.57
CA LEU A 36 -4.31 1.16 1.20
C LEU A 36 -3.94 1.73 -0.18
N PHE A 37 -4.79 1.55 -1.20
CA PHE A 37 -4.53 2.06 -2.54
C PHE A 37 -4.51 3.60 -2.60
N ILE A 38 -5.43 4.27 -1.91
CA ILE A 38 -5.48 5.74 -1.88
C ILE A 38 -4.24 6.31 -1.17
N SER A 39 -3.83 5.70 -0.05
CA SER A 39 -2.61 6.06 0.66
C SER A 39 -1.36 5.83 -0.17
N LEU A 40 -1.32 4.73 -0.93
CA LEU A 40 -0.22 4.45 -1.84
C LEU A 40 -0.13 5.51 -2.94
N LEU A 41 -1.27 5.92 -3.50
CA LEU A 41 -1.32 6.99 -4.50
C LEU A 41 -0.87 8.32 -3.92
N LEU A 42 -1.33 8.69 -2.71
CA LEU A 42 -0.87 9.89 -2.02
C LEU A 42 0.63 9.86 -1.78
N ALA A 43 1.17 8.75 -1.29
CA ALA A 43 2.61 8.60 -1.09
C ALA A 43 3.38 8.73 -2.41
N ALA A 44 2.91 8.10 -3.48
CA ALA A 44 3.54 8.18 -4.80
C ALA A 44 3.53 9.60 -5.39
N VAL A 45 2.51 10.40 -5.09
CA VAL A 45 2.41 11.79 -5.57
C VAL A 45 3.23 12.76 -4.71
N PHE A 46 3.19 12.61 -3.38
CA PHE A 46 3.75 13.61 -2.45
C PHE A 46 5.14 13.26 -1.91
N TYR A 47 5.70 12.08 -2.20
CA TYR A 47 7.06 11.76 -1.75
C TYR A 47 8.14 12.73 -2.23
N PRO A 48 8.09 13.36 -3.43
CA PRO A 48 9.13 14.29 -3.85
C PRO A 48 9.18 15.54 -2.97
N ASP A 49 8.02 16.14 -2.70
CA ASP A 49 7.88 17.30 -1.81
C ASP A 49 8.32 16.95 -0.38
N GLY A 50 7.94 15.76 0.10
CA GLY A 50 8.37 15.27 1.41
C GLY A 50 9.88 15.04 1.50
N ALA A 51 10.50 14.56 0.42
CA ALA A 51 11.94 14.32 0.36
C ALA A 51 12.72 15.65 0.39
N GLU A 52 12.27 16.66 -0.36
CA GLU A 52 12.86 18.01 -0.32
C GLU A 52 12.76 18.62 1.09
N TRP A 53 11.60 18.47 1.73
CA TRP A 53 11.42 18.92 3.12
C TRP A 53 12.41 18.24 4.08
N ILE A 54 12.62 16.93 3.97
CA ILE A 54 13.60 16.20 4.79
C ILE A 54 15.02 16.72 4.52
N ASN A 55 15.40 16.86 3.24
CA ASN A 55 16.73 17.30 2.84
C ASN A 55 17.07 18.70 3.35
N SER A 56 16.09 19.60 3.38
CA SER A 56 16.28 20.96 3.90
C SER A 56 16.53 21.01 5.42
N HIS A 57 16.10 19.98 6.17
CA HIS A 57 16.25 19.91 7.64
C HIS A 57 17.33 18.92 8.09
N SER A 58 17.76 17.99 7.22
CA SER A 58 18.72 16.95 7.58
C SER A 58 19.55 16.48 6.38
N SER A 59 20.74 17.06 6.23
CA SER A 59 21.68 16.68 5.17
C SER A 59 22.24 15.27 5.33
N SER A 60 22.15 14.67 6.52
CA SER A 60 22.58 13.30 6.79
C SER A 60 21.61 12.24 6.25
N LEU A 61 20.37 12.63 5.90
CA LEU A 61 19.32 11.73 5.44
C LEU A 61 19.09 11.79 3.93
N GLU A 62 19.93 12.51 3.18
CA GLU A 62 19.72 12.79 1.75
C GLU A 62 19.51 11.53 0.91
N ASN A 63 20.29 10.49 1.19
CA ASN A 63 20.18 9.20 0.50
C ASN A 63 18.88 8.44 0.84
N PHE A 64 18.27 8.70 2.00
CA PHE A 64 17.07 8.01 2.47
C PHE A 64 15.80 8.87 2.37
N ALA A 65 15.91 10.15 2.02
CA ALA A 65 14.82 11.11 2.09
C ALA A 65 13.61 10.68 1.26
N CYS A 66 13.81 10.17 0.03
CA CYS A 66 12.72 9.68 -0.81
C CYS A 66 11.97 8.50 -0.16
N ILE A 67 12.70 7.52 0.38
CA ILE A 67 12.10 6.33 0.99
C ILE A 67 11.39 6.69 2.29
N ILE A 68 12.02 7.53 3.12
CA ILE A 68 11.45 8.00 4.39
C ILE A 68 10.20 8.83 4.13
N ALA A 69 10.22 9.74 3.15
CA ALA A 69 9.08 10.56 2.76
C ALA A 69 7.92 9.68 2.27
N PHE A 70 8.19 8.77 1.33
CA PHE A 70 7.19 7.85 0.80
C PHE A 70 6.56 7.00 1.92
N ALA A 71 7.39 6.33 2.72
CA ALA A 71 6.93 5.47 3.80
C ALA A 71 6.17 6.26 4.88
N GLY A 72 6.65 7.47 5.22
CA GLY A 72 6.02 8.36 6.17
C GLY A 72 4.63 8.83 5.71
N ILE A 73 4.53 9.32 4.48
CA ILE A 73 3.26 9.78 3.89
C ILE A 73 2.28 8.62 3.75
N PHE A 74 2.75 7.46 3.27
CA PHE A 74 1.94 6.25 3.19
C PHE A 74 1.40 5.88 4.57
N LEU A 75 2.27 5.76 5.57
CA LEU A 75 1.88 5.31 6.90
C LEU A 75 0.90 6.28 7.57
N VAL A 76 1.20 7.59 7.52
CA VAL A 76 0.34 8.62 8.12
C VAL A 76 -1.02 8.66 7.43
N SER A 77 -1.05 8.71 6.10
CA SER A 77 -2.32 8.72 5.37
C SER A 77 -3.12 7.42 5.58
N TYR A 78 -2.44 6.27 5.60
CA TYR A 78 -3.10 4.97 5.79
C TYR A 78 -3.74 4.91 7.17
N ILE A 79 -3.02 5.30 8.22
CA ILE A 79 -3.58 5.39 9.57
C ILE A 79 -4.78 6.33 9.60
N LEU A 80 -4.71 7.51 8.98
CA LEU A 80 -5.84 8.44 8.91
C LEU A 80 -7.07 7.82 8.24
N PHE A 81 -6.90 7.14 7.10
CA PHE A 81 -8.02 6.45 6.45
C PHE A 81 -8.54 5.27 7.26
N LYS A 82 -7.69 4.54 8.00
CA LYS A 82 -8.12 3.48 8.93
C LYS A 82 -8.96 4.05 10.08
N LEU A 83 -8.66 5.26 10.54
CA LEU A 83 -9.48 5.96 11.53
C LEU A 83 -10.84 6.36 10.93
N LEU A 84 -10.85 6.92 9.72
CA LEU A 84 -12.08 7.26 9.00
C LEU A 84 -12.95 6.02 8.73
N GLN A 85 -12.33 4.92 8.29
CA GLN A 85 -12.99 3.63 8.09
C GLN A 85 -13.75 3.20 9.34
N LYS A 86 -13.11 3.24 10.52
CA LYS A 86 -13.77 2.86 11.78
C LYS A 86 -15.02 3.70 12.03
N GLY A 87 -14.97 5.00 11.75
CA GLY A 87 -16.13 5.88 11.84
C GLY A 87 -17.25 5.47 10.89
N VAL A 88 -16.93 5.23 9.62
CA VAL A 88 -17.91 4.80 8.59
C VAL A 88 -18.56 3.47 8.96
N VAL A 89 -17.77 2.49 9.39
CA VAL A 89 -18.26 1.16 9.78
C VAL A 89 -19.23 1.25 10.95
N HIS A 90 -19.01 2.16 11.89
CA HIS A 90 -19.91 2.36 13.03
C HIS A 90 -21.29 2.91 12.63
N MET A 91 -21.42 3.48 11.44
CA MET A 91 -22.69 4.00 10.91
C MET A 91 -23.46 2.95 10.08
N ILE A 92 -22.88 1.77 9.86
CA ILE A 92 -23.50 0.69 9.09
C ILE A 92 -24.25 -0.22 10.07
N ASP A 93 -25.55 -0.39 9.84
CA ASP A 93 -26.37 -1.32 10.62
C ASP A 93 -25.93 -2.78 10.40
N GLU A 94 -25.93 -3.56 11.48
CA GLU A 94 -25.56 -4.97 11.43
C GLU A 94 -26.54 -5.79 10.56
N SER A 95 -26.00 -6.52 9.58
CA SER A 95 -26.81 -7.36 8.70
C SER A 95 -27.16 -8.71 9.34
N ARG A 96 -28.29 -9.31 8.94
CA ARG A 96 -28.71 -10.65 9.40
C ARG A 96 -27.75 -11.79 9.00
N PHE A 97 -26.78 -11.54 8.13
CA PHE A 97 -25.79 -12.54 7.65
C PHE A 97 -24.39 -12.32 8.25
N GLU A 98 -24.33 -11.99 9.54
CA GLU A 98 -23.11 -11.69 10.28
C GLU A 98 -22.00 -12.75 10.09
N SER A 99 -22.33 -14.04 10.06
CA SER A 99 -21.32 -15.10 9.88
C SER A 99 -20.67 -15.09 8.50
N VAL A 100 -21.43 -14.77 7.44
CA VAL A 100 -20.88 -14.68 6.07
C VAL A 100 -20.07 -13.41 5.93
N ASP A 101 -20.53 -12.30 6.50
CA ASP A 101 -19.81 -11.03 6.52
C ASP A 101 -18.43 -11.17 7.21
N LYS A 102 -18.39 -11.84 8.36
CA LYS A 102 -17.14 -12.16 9.08
C LYS A 102 -16.23 -13.09 8.28
N LEU A 103 -16.78 -14.11 7.62
CA LEU A 103 -15.98 -15.02 6.78
C LEU A 103 -15.36 -14.29 5.58
N LEU A 104 -16.12 -13.44 4.90
CA LEU A 104 -15.60 -12.62 3.81
C LEU A 104 -14.59 -11.59 4.31
N GLY A 105 -14.83 -10.99 5.48
CA GLY A 105 -13.86 -10.14 6.17
C GLY A 105 -12.53 -10.85 6.42
N PHE A 106 -12.55 -12.13 6.84
CA PHE A 106 -11.34 -12.93 6.99
C PHE A 106 -10.55 -13.05 5.68
N PHE A 107 -11.21 -13.38 4.56
CA PHE A 107 -10.56 -13.51 3.26
C PHE A 107 -10.04 -12.17 2.73
N PHE A 108 -10.79 -11.08 2.89
CA PHE A 108 -10.31 -9.75 2.55
C PHE A 108 -9.13 -9.34 3.44
N GLY A 109 -9.08 -9.77 4.69
CA GLY A 109 -7.94 -9.50 5.58
C GLY A 109 -6.69 -10.28 5.18
N ILE A 110 -6.84 -11.50 4.65
CA ILE A 110 -5.73 -12.20 3.99
C ILE A 110 -5.22 -11.37 2.80
N LEU A 111 -6.13 -10.88 1.97
CA LEU A 111 -5.78 -10.09 0.79
C LEU A 111 -5.06 -8.78 1.17
N GLU A 112 -5.57 -8.04 2.15
CA GLU A 112 -4.90 -6.85 2.69
C GLU A 112 -3.51 -7.18 3.24
N GLY A 113 -3.39 -8.24 4.03
CA GLY A 113 -2.11 -8.70 4.57
C GLY A 113 -1.10 -9.04 3.48
N LEU A 114 -1.54 -9.71 2.41
CA LEU A 114 -0.71 -9.99 1.24
C LEU A 114 -0.29 -8.72 0.51
N LEU A 115 -1.21 -7.75 0.33
CA LEU A 115 -0.89 -6.46 -0.29
C LEU A 115 0.13 -5.67 0.54
N LEU A 116 0.05 -5.69 1.87
CA LEU A 116 1.04 -5.10 2.76
C LEU A 116 2.40 -5.80 2.64
N CYS A 117 2.43 -7.14 2.58
CA CYS A 117 3.68 -7.89 2.36
C CYS A 117 4.31 -7.53 1.02
N PHE A 118 3.50 -7.45 -0.04
CA PHE A 118 3.93 -7.01 -1.36
C PHE A 118 4.56 -5.61 -1.30
N LEU A 119 3.90 -4.67 -0.66
CA LEU A 119 4.40 -3.30 -0.50
C LEU A 119 5.72 -3.26 0.27
N ILE A 120 5.87 -4.05 1.33
CA ILE A 120 7.12 -4.16 2.09
C ILE A 120 8.24 -4.67 1.17
N VAL A 121 8.01 -5.75 0.42
CA VAL A 121 9.02 -6.30 -0.51
C VAL A 121 9.36 -5.31 -1.62
N TYR A 122 8.38 -4.57 -2.15
CA TYR A 122 8.58 -3.53 -3.16
C TYR A 122 9.48 -2.40 -2.62
N ILE A 123 9.16 -1.86 -1.45
CA ILE A 123 9.97 -0.80 -0.80
C ILE A 123 11.37 -1.32 -0.47
N LEU A 124 11.48 -2.57 0.00
CA LEU A 124 12.76 -3.21 0.24
C LEU A 124 13.54 -3.35 -1.07
N ASN A 125 13.00 -3.86 -2.16
CA ASN A 125 13.75 -3.99 -3.43
C ASN A 125 14.16 -2.64 -4.04
N PHE A 126 13.35 -1.59 -3.83
CA PHE A 126 13.64 -0.26 -4.36
C PHE A 126 14.84 0.41 -3.66
N GLN A 127 15.19 0.00 -2.43
CA GLN A 127 16.33 0.56 -1.73
C GLN A 127 17.66 -0.07 -2.20
N THR A 128 18.60 0.76 -2.66
CA THR A 128 19.91 0.30 -3.14
C THR A 128 20.99 0.29 -2.06
N PHE A 129 20.64 0.61 -0.81
CA PHE A 129 21.62 0.95 0.24
C PHE A 129 21.93 -0.22 1.18
N PHE A 130 20.96 -1.09 1.47
CA PHE A 130 21.19 -2.29 2.29
C PHE A 130 21.13 -3.55 1.42
N ASP A 131 22.09 -4.46 1.65
CA ASP A 131 22.06 -5.78 1.02
C ASP A 131 21.05 -6.69 1.74
N ILE A 132 19.78 -6.49 1.39
CA ILE A 132 18.64 -7.30 1.82
C ILE A 132 18.70 -8.73 1.29
N SER A 133 19.61 -9.06 0.37
CA SER A 133 19.78 -10.41 -0.16
C SER A 133 20.01 -11.42 0.96
N LYS A 134 20.64 -11.05 2.09
CA LYS A 134 20.79 -11.93 3.25
C LYS A 134 19.49 -12.16 4.04
N ILE A 135 18.60 -11.16 4.07
CA ILE A 135 17.32 -11.20 4.79
C ILE A 135 16.25 -11.92 3.95
N LEU A 136 16.31 -11.72 2.64
CA LEU A 136 15.40 -12.32 1.66
C LEU A 136 15.85 -13.73 1.24
N LYS A 137 17.14 -14.06 1.32
CA LYS A 137 17.65 -15.40 1.02
C LYS A 137 17.01 -16.44 1.94
N GLY A 138 16.37 -17.42 1.31
CA GLY A 138 15.70 -18.53 2.00
C GLY A 138 14.22 -18.27 2.30
N SER A 139 13.67 -17.11 1.94
CA SER A 139 12.22 -16.90 2.01
C SER A 139 11.50 -17.71 0.95
N GLU A 140 10.45 -18.42 1.37
CA GLU A 140 9.57 -19.14 0.43
C GLU A 140 8.53 -18.21 -0.19
N LEU A 141 8.16 -17.10 0.47
CA LEU A 141 7.11 -16.18 0.03
C LEU A 141 7.62 -15.11 -0.95
N VAL A 142 8.87 -14.67 -0.82
CA VAL A 142 9.47 -13.63 -1.66
C VAL A 142 9.45 -13.98 -3.15
N PRO A 143 9.79 -15.20 -3.62
CA PRO A 143 9.75 -15.53 -5.05
C PRO A 143 8.35 -15.39 -5.68
N TYR A 144 7.28 -15.65 -4.91
CA TYR A 144 5.92 -15.47 -5.40
C TYR A 144 5.57 -14.00 -5.57
N ILE A 145 6.04 -13.16 -4.65
CA ILE A 145 5.86 -11.70 -4.67
C ILE A 145 6.66 -11.08 -5.81
N GLU A 146 7.93 -11.49 -5.98
CA GLU A 146 8.83 -10.97 -7.03
C GLU A 146 8.30 -11.21 -8.45
N ARG A 147 7.55 -12.30 -8.67
CA ARG A 147 6.94 -12.58 -9.98
C ARG A 147 6.00 -11.47 -10.46
N PHE A 148 5.42 -10.70 -9.55
CA PHE A 148 4.48 -9.62 -9.88
C PHE A 148 5.16 -8.25 -9.97
N LEU A 149 6.39 -8.08 -9.49
CA LEU A 149 7.12 -6.80 -9.53
C LEU A 149 7.32 -6.24 -10.96
N PRO A 150 7.75 -7.03 -11.96
CA PRO A 150 7.95 -6.51 -13.33
C PRO A 150 6.66 -5.97 -13.97
N SER A 151 5.51 -6.52 -13.56
CA SER A 151 4.21 -6.06 -14.05
C SER A 151 3.86 -4.67 -13.52
N LEU A 152 4.37 -4.31 -12.34
CA LEU A 152 4.18 -2.98 -11.77
C LEU A 152 5.12 -1.96 -12.39
N ASP A 153 6.38 -2.30 -12.63
CA ASP A 153 7.33 -1.39 -13.32
C ASP A 153 6.85 -1.05 -14.74
N THR A 154 6.27 -2.03 -15.42
CA THR A 154 5.67 -1.81 -16.74
C THR A 154 4.40 -0.93 -16.62
N ALA A 155 3.56 -1.17 -15.60
CA ALA A 155 2.36 -0.38 -15.39
C ALA A 155 2.66 1.07 -15.00
N THR A 156 3.65 1.32 -14.15
CA THR A 156 4.10 2.66 -13.77
C THR A 156 4.69 3.40 -14.96
N HIS A 157 5.56 2.74 -15.74
CA HIS A 157 6.15 3.36 -16.94
C HIS A 157 5.09 3.73 -17.99
N ASN A 158 4.11 2.84 -18.23
CA ASN A 158 3.01 3.11 -19.16
C ASN A 158 2.07 4.21 -18.65
N MET A 159 1.84 4.29 -17.33
CA MET A 159 1.04 5.37 -16.74
C MET A 159 1.72 6.72 -16.91
N GLU A 160 3.04 6.80 -16.72
CA GLU A 160 3.84 8.02 -16.89
C GLU A 160 3.81 8.54 -18.34
N GLU A 161 3.75 7.63 -19.32
CA GLU A 161 3.53 7.96 -20.73
C GLU A 161 2.11 8.49 -21.02
N LEU A 162 1.12 8.07 -20.24
CA LEU A 162 -0.28 8.49 -20.38
C LEU A 162 -0.62 9.79 -19.62
N LEU A 163 0.16 10.17 -18.59
CA LEU A 163 -0.05 11.40 -17.81
C LEU A 163 -0.14 12.69 -18.68
N PRO A 164 0.74 12.91 -19.69
CA PRO A 164 0.64 14.06 -20.58
C PRO A 164 -0.64 14.07 -21.43
N SER A 165 -1.16 12.89 -21.76
CA SER A 165 -2.38 12.74 -22.56
C SER A 165 -3.64 13.08 -21.74
N LEU A 166 -3.64 12.75 -20.45
CA LEU A 166 -4.73 13.07 -19.52
C LEU A 166 -4.78 14.56 -19.18
N ASP A 167 -3.62 15.22 -18.99
CA ASP A 167 -3.54 16.68 -18.80
C ASP A 167 -4.10 17.43 -20.01
N LYS A 168 -3.73 16.99 -21.22
CA LYS A 168 -4.19 17.60 -22.47
C LYS A 168 -5.69 17.38 -22.70
N SER A 169 -6.21 16.21 -22.32
CA SER A 169 -7.64 15.89 -22.40
C SER A 169 -8.46 16.69 -21.39
N SER A 170 -8.00 16.78 -20.15
CA SER A 170 -8.60 17.61 -19.09
C SER A 170 -8.71 19.08 -19.50
N LYS A 171 -7.62 19.67 -20.00
CA LYS A 171 -7.60 21.06 -20.50
C LYS A 171 -8.57 21.28 -21.66
N LYS A 172 -8.75 20.30 -22.54
CA LYS A 172 -9.69 20.37 -23.67
C LYS A 172 -11.14 20.36 -23.20
N VAL A 173 -11.48 19.51 -22.22
CA VAL A 173 -12.82 19.45 -21.62
C VAL A 173 -13.13 20.75 -20.86
N LEU A 174 -12.20 21.24 -20.05
CA LEU A 174 -12.36 22.52 -19.33
C LEU A 174 -12.59 23.69 -20.29
N LYS A 175 -11.91 23.70 -21.44
CA LYS A 175 -12.11 24.73 -22.49
C LYS A 175 -13.48 24.61 -23.18
N GLN A 176 -14.06 23.42 -23.25
CA GLN A 176 -15.42 23.22 -23.80
C GLN A 176 -16.52 23.59 -22.82
N LEU A 177 -16.28 23.49 -21.52
CA LEU A 177 -17.25 23.87 -20.48
C LEU A 177 -17.28 25.39 -20.23
N ASN A 178 -16.20 26.10 -20.54
CA ASN A 178 -16.07 27.55 -20.37
C ASN A 178 -16.42 28.38 -21.62
N ASN A 179 -16.96 27.73 -22.66
CA ASN A 179 -17.42 28.32 -23.92
C ASN A 179 -18.93 28.08 -24.07
#